data_AF-A0A947TEZ0-F1
#
_entry.id   AF-A0A947TEZ0-F1
#
_cell.length_a   1.000
_cell.length_b   1.000
_cell.length_c   1.000
_cell.angle_alpha   90.00
_cell.angle_beta   90.00
_cell.angle_gamma   90.00
#
_symmetry.space_group_name_H-M   'P 1'
#
loop_
_entity.id
_entity.type
_entity.pdbx_description
1 polymer ?
#
loop_
_entity_poly.entity_id
_entity_poly.type
_entity_poly.pdbx_seq_one_letter_code
_entity_poly.pdbx_strand_id
1 'polypeptide(L)'
;MAINKLVRGLTLPEVVVAAALLLIALVPILKGLTQAHLNSIIIERKTQSLCLAQAKLNNIQARSIYNFDSISSQSGEVLSGSYLCNTTVSGSNNLKAVKVEVGQDRNSNGSLDSDEIEITLQTQIGRRW
;
A
#
# COMPACT_ATOMS: atom_id res chain seq x y z
N MET A 1 -0.35 -12.09 63.39
CA MET A 1 1.02 -12.65 63.40
C MET A 1 1.16 -13.53 62.17
N ALA A 2 2.01 -13.09 61.24
CA ALA A 2 2.58 -13.77 60.06
C ALA A 2 1.65 -14.60 59.13
N ILE A 3 1.22 -13.98 58.03
CA ILE A 3 0.84 -14.68 56.80
C ILE A 3 2.14 -15.14 56.13
N ASN A 4 2.44 -16.44 56.22
CA ASN A 4 3.63 -17.03 55.63
C ASN A 4 3.57 -16.97 54.09
N LYS A 5 4.42 -16.12 53.50
CA LYS A 5 4.75 -16.14 52.07
C LYS A 5 5.47 -17.45 51.74
N LEU A 6 4.80 -18.36 51.05
CA LEU A 6 5.42 -19.50 50.37
C LEU A 6 6.23 -18.99 49.17
N VAL A 7 7.52 -18.71 49.38
CA VAL A 7 8.48 -18.55 48.27
C VAL A 7 8.91 -19.97 47.87
N ARG A 8 8.18 -20.61 46.95
CA ARG A 8 8.58 -21.87 46.32
C ARG A 8 9.68 -21.58 45.30
N GLY A 9 10.90 -22.08 45.53
CA GLY A 9 11.96 -22.09 44.53
C GLY A 9 11.60 -23.03 43.36
N LEU A 10 11.92 -22.63 42.13
CA LEU A 10 11.70 -23.47 40.95
C LEU A 10 12.53 -24.76 41.02
N THR A 11 11.91 -25.90 40.73
CA THR A 11 12.63 -27.17 40.59
C THR A 11 13.23 -27.30 39.18
N LEU A 12 14.38 -27.97 39.05
CA LEU A 12 15.05 -28.25 37.77
C LEU A 12 14.09 -28.74 36.65
N PRO A 13 13.15 -29.69 36.89
CA PRO A 13 12.23 -30.13 35.84
C PRO A 13 11.25 -29.03 35.40
N GLU A 14 10.81 -28.13 36.30
CA GLU A 14 9.94 -27.00 35.92
C GLU A 14 10.67 -26.00 35.03
N VAL A 15 11.96 -25.74 35.29
CA VAL A 15 12.79 -24.89 34.43
C VAL A 15 12.94 -25.50 33.03
N VAL A 16 13.18 -26.81 32.95
CA VAL A 16 13.33 -27.52 31.67
C VAL A 16 12.02 -27.53 30.88
N VAL A 17 10.90 -27.80 31.54
CA VAL A 17 9.57 -27.78 30.91
C VAL A 17 9.23 -26.37 30.44
N ALA A 18 9.49 -25.34 31.25
CA ALA A 18 9.27 -23.95 30.86
C ALA A 18 10.12 -23.55 29.66
N ALA A 19 11.40 -23.95 29.61
CA ALA A 19 12.28 -23.69 28.48
C ALA A 19 11.81 -24.40 27.20
N ALA A 20 11.36 -25.66 27.30
CA ALA A 20 10.82 -26.40 26.17
C ALA A 20 9.53 -25.77 25.62
N LEU A 21 8.60 -25.37 26.51
CA LEU A 21 7.37 -24.68 26.11
C LEU A 21 7.67 -23.32 25.46
N LEU A 22 8.67 -22.59 25.96
CA LEU A 22 9.08 -21.30 25.39
C LEU A 22 9.62 -21.47 23.96
N LEU A 23 10.45 -22.49 23.72
CA LEU A 23 10.97 -22.77 22.36
C LEU A 23 9.86 -23.11 21.37
N ILE A 24 8.86 -23.89 21.80
CA ILE A 24 7.70 -24.24 20.97
C ILE A 24 6.84 -23.00 20.71
N ALA A 25 6.67 -22.12 21.71
CA ALA A 25 5.88 -20.90 21.59
C ALA A 25 6.56 -19.81 20.76
N LEU A 26 7.89 -19.74 20.72
CA LEU A 26 8.63 -18.69 20.02
C LEU A 26 8.40 -18.69 18.50
N VAL A 27 8.35 -19.89 17.89
CA VAL A 27 8.21 -20.04 16.43
C VAL A 27 6.92 -19.41 15.89
N PRO A 28 5.72 -19.71 16.43
CA PRO A 28 4.49 -19.08 15.95
C PRO A 28 4.46 -17.58 16.25
N ILE A 29 5.05 -17.11 17.37
CA ILE A 29 5.13 -15.67 17.70
C ILE A 29 5.95 -14.93 16.64
N LEU A 30 7.13 -15.46 16.29
CA LEU A 30 8.00 -14.82 15.33
C LEU A 30 7.35 -14.75 13.94
N LYS A 31 6.70 -15.86 13.51
CA LYS A 31 5.94 -15.88 12.26
C LYS A 31 4.82 -14.86 12.26
N GLY A 32 4.03 -14.80 13.33
CA GLY A 32 2.95 -13.81 13.47
C GLY A 32 3.46 -12.37 13.35
N LEU A 33 4.56 -12.05 14.02
CA LEU A 33 5.15 -10.71 13.99
C LEU A 33 5.70 -10.34 12.61
N THR A 34 6.43 -11.26 11.96
CA THR A 34 6.95 -11.02 10.59
C THR A 34 5.82 -10.79 9.58
N GLN A 35 4.74 -11.56 9.66
CA GLN A 35 3.58 -11.41 8.79
C GLN A 35 2.86 -10.08 9.02
N ALA A 36 2.69 -9.67 10.29
CA ALA A 36 2.10 -8.38 10.62
C ALA A 36 2.92 -7.20 10.06
N HIS A 37 4.25 -7.28 10.16
CA HIS A 37 5.12 -6.22 9.63
C HIS A 37 5.06 -6.11 8.11
N LEU A 38 5.09 -7.26 7.40
CA LEU A 38 4.94 -7.28 5.94
C LEU A 38 3.60 -6.71 5.50
N ASN A 39 2.51 -7.07 6.19
CA ASN A 39 1.19 -6.53 5.90
C ASN A 39 1.14 -5.00 6.11
N SER A 40 1.80 -4.48 7.15
CA SER A 40 1.88 -3.04 7.39
C SER A 40 2.55 -2.30 6.23
N ILE A 41 3.67 -2.81 5.73
CA ILE A 41 4.39 -2.20 4.59
C ILE A 41 3.52 -2.22 3.32
N ILE A 42 2.82 -3.33 3.07
CA ILE A 42 1.92 -3.43 1.91
C ILE A 42 0.77 -2.43 2.03
N ILE A 43 0.15 -2.31 3.21
CA ILE A 43 -0.93 -1.36 3.45
C ILE A 43 -0.46 0.07 3.29
N GLU A 44 0.70 0.41 3.84
CA GLU A 44 1.28 1.75 3.70
C GLU A 44 1.50 2.12 2.23
N ARG A 45 2.14 1.23 1.46
CA ARG A 45 2.39 1.48 0.02
C ARG A 45 1.09 1.63 -0.77
N LYS A 46 0.09 0.80 -0.51
CA LYS A 46 -1.23 0.92 -1.16
C LYS A 46 -1.94 2.21 -0.79
N THR A 47 -1.85 2.61 0.47
CA THR A 47 -2.46 3.85 0.98
C THR A 47 -1.81 5.08 0.35
N GLN A 48 -0.47 5.10 0.27
CA GLN A 48 0.27 6.16 -0.41
C GLN A 48 -0.07 6.20 -1.91
N SER A 49 -0.06 5.05 -2.59
CA SER A 49 -0.42 4.95 -4.01
C SER A 49 -1.84 5.43 -4.29
N LEU A 50 -2.80 5.08 -3.43
CA LEU A 50 -4.18 5.55 -3.51
C LEU A 50 -4.28 7.07 -3.34
N CYS A 51 -3.60 7.62 -2.34
CA CYS A 51 -3.59 9.06 -2.09
C CYS A 51 -3.03 9.84 -3.28
N LEU A 52 -1.91 9.36 -3.84
CA LEU A 52 -1.28 9.92 -5.03
C LEU A 52 -2.18 9.80 -6.27
N ALA A 53 -2.80 8.63 -6.50
CA ALA A 53 -3.73 8.41 -7.59
C ALA A 53 -4.94 9.36 -7.48
N GLN A 54 -5.50 9.53 -6.29
CA GLN A 54 -6.62 10.43 -6.06
C GLN A 54 -6.23 11.90 -6.26
N ALA A 55 -5.06 12.31 -5.78
CA ALA A 55 -4.54 13.66 -6.00
C ALA A 55 -4.36 13.95 -7.49
N LYS A 56 -3.82 12.99 -8.25
CA LYS A 56 -3.65 13.09 -9.71
C LYS A 56 -4.99 13.16 -10.43
N LEU A 57 -5.95 12.31 -10.06
CA LEU A 57 -7.29 12.31 -10.62
C LEU A 57 -8.00 13.65 -10.36
N ASN A 58 -7.92 14.16 -9.13
CA ASN A 58 -8.47 15.48 -8.78
C ASN A 58 -7.82 16.60 -9.59
N ASN A 59 -6.51 16.53 -9.83
CA ASN A 59 -5.81 17.49 -10.69
C ASN A 59 -6.32 17.44 -12.14
N ILE A 60 -6.49 16.24 -12.71
CA ILE A 60 -7.04 16.06 -14.06
C ILE A 60 -8.48 16.58 -14.13
N GLN A 61 -9.30 16.29 -13.11
CA GLN A 61 -10.68 16.78 -13.03
C GLN A 61 -10.75 18.30 -12.87
N ALA A 62 -9.85 18.92 -12.13
CA ALA A 62 -9.80 20.38 -12.03
C ALA A 62 -9.37 21.02 -13.36
N ARG A 63 -8.38 20.44 -14.04
CA ARG A 63 -7.90 20.91 -15.35
C ARG A 63 -8.92 20.71 -16.47
N SER A 64 -9.71 19.64 -16.41
CA SER A 64 -10.71 19.31 -17.43
C SER A 64 -11.82 20.36 -17.54
N ILE A 65 -12.08 21.12 -16.46
CA ILE A 65 -13.09 22.19 -16.45
C ILE A 65 -12.75 23.28 -17.47
N TYR A 66 -11.46 23.62 -17.62
CA TYR A 66 -11.01 24.69 -18.52
C TYR A 66 -10.43 24.16 -19.82
N ASN A 67 -9.82 22.98 -19.81
CA ASN A 67 -9.13 22.44 -20.97
C ASN A 67 -9.36 20.92 -21.14
N PHE A 68 -10.60 20.58 -21.50
CA PHE A 68 -11.03 19.20 -21.71
C PHE A 68 -10.25 18.48 -22.82
N ASP A 69 -9.88 19.19 -23.88
CA ASP A 69 -9.20 18.60 -25.04
C ASP A 69 -7.73 18.28 -24.75
N SER A 70 -7.07 19.03 -23.85
CA SER A 70 -5.68 18.78 -23.43
C SER A 70 -5.46 17.53 -22.57
N ILE A 71 -6.53 16.85 -22.14
CA ILE A 71 -6.42 15.61 -21.37
C ILE A 71 -5.93 14.51 -22.32
N SER A 72 -4.68 14.11 -22.14
CA SER A 72 -3.98 13.10 -22.92
C SER A 72 -3.46 11.97 -22.05
N SER A 73 -3.20 10.81 -22.65
CA SER A 73 -2.50 9.72 -21.97
C SER A 73 -1.05 10.11 -21.70
N GLN A 74 -0.53 9.74 -20.55
CA GLN A 74 0.85 9.97 -20.13
C GLN A 74 1.34 8.75 -19.36
N SER A 75 2.51 8.23 -19.71
CA SER A 75 3.11 7.06 -19.08
C SER A 75 4.41 7.42 -18.38
N GLY A 76 4.65 6.84 -17.20
CA GLY A 76 5.92 7.01 -16.48
C GLY A 76 6.07 8.39 -15.83
N GLU A 77 4.98 9.05 -15.47
CA GLU A 77 5.05 10.33 -14.78
C GLU A 77 5.43 10.12 -13.31
N VAL A 78 6.50 10.76 -12.87
CA VAL A 78 6.93 10.72 -11.47
C VAL A 78 6.02 11.61 -10.63
N LEU A 79 5.23 11.02 -9.72
CA LEU A 79 4.38 11.77 -8.81
C LEU A 79 5.13 12.20 -7.56
N SER A 80 5.84 11.27 -6.92
CA SER A 80 6.57 11.52 -5.68
C SER A 80 7.63 10.44 -5.45
N GLY A 81 8.90 10.82 -5.39
CA GLY A 81 10.00 9.87 -5.19
C GLY A 81 10.01 8.77 -6.24
N SER A 82 9.89 7.51 -5.81
CA SER A 82 9.84 6.32 -6.69
C SER A 82 8.43 5.96 -7.16
N TYR A 83 7.41 6.78 -6.87
CA TYR A 83 6.04 6.52 -7.31
C TYR A 83 5.83 7.07 -8.71
N LEU A 84 5.46 6.17 -9.61
CA LEU A 84 5.13 6.47 -10.99
C LEU A 84 3.61 6.42 -11.19
N CYS A 85 3.17 7.10 -12.24
CA CYS A 85 1.79 7.15 -12.67
C CYS A 85 1.69 6.93 -14.17
N ASN A 86 0.74 6.08 -14.56
CA ASN A 86 0.31 5.92 -15.93
C ASN A 86 -1.15 6.38 -16.04
N THR A 87 -1.37 7.42 -16.83
CA THR A 87 -2.70 7.94 -17.14
C THR A 87 -3.05 7.49 -18.55
N THR A 88 -4.14 6.75 -18.70
CA THR A 88 -4.70 6.39 -19.99
C THR A 88 -6.05 7.07 -20.16
N VAL A 89 -6.23 7.72 -21.31
CA VAL A 89 -7.45 8.47 -21.64
C VAL A 89 -8.08 7.81 -22.85
N SER A 90 -9.33 7.41 -22.73
CA SER A 90 -10.13 6.83 -23.81
C SER A 90 -11.51 7.46 -23.83
N GLY A 91 -12.15 7.57 -24.99
CA GLY A 91 -13.50 8.15 -25.08
C GLY A 91 -13.69 9.07 -26.27
N SER A 92 -14.84 9.73 -26.30
CA SER A 92 -15.26 10.64 -27.37
C SER A 92 -15.12 12.10 -26.95
N ASN A 93 -15.32 13.03 -27.88
CA ASN A 93 -15.14 14.48 -27.63
C ASN A 93 -16.00 15.04 -26.48
N ASN A 94 -17.08 14.36 -26.10
CA ASN A 94 -18.00 14.80 -25.05
C ASN A 94 -17.85 14.01 -23.73
N LEU A 95 -17.19 12.85 -23.75
CA LEU A 95 -17.01 12.00 -22.58
C LEU A 95 -15.66 11.28 -22.68
N LYS A 96 -14.75 11.62 -21.76
CA LYS A 96 -13.43 10.99 -21.64
C LYS A 96 -13.41 10.12 -20.39
N ALA A 97 -13.17 8.83 -20.57
CA ALA A 97 -12.76 7.92 -19.50
C ALA A 97 -11.27 8.12 -19.22
N VAL A 98 -10.94 8.42 -17.97
CA VAL A 98 -9.57 8.57 -17.49
C VAL A 98 -9.31 7.42 -16.53
N LYS A 99 -8.29 6.61 -16.85
CA LYS A 99 -7.79 5.55 -16.01
C LYS A 99 -6.40 5.95 -15.51
N VAL A 100 -6.23 6.01 -14.20
CA VAL A 100 -4.99 6.39 -13.52
C VAL A 100 -4.49 5.16 -12.77
N GLU A 101 -3.31 4.68 -13.16
CA GLU A 101 -2.60 3.57 -12.54
C GLU A 101 -1.41 4.15 -11.79
N VAL A 102 -1.29 3.83 -10.51
CA VAL A 102 -0.18 4.31 -9.67
C VAL A 102 0.45 3.12 -8.97
N GLY A 103 1.78 3.14 -8.95
CA GLY A 103 2.60 2.11 -8.36
C GLY A 103 3.97 2.64 -7.96
N GLN A 104 4.70 1.80 -7.24
CA GLN A 104 6.08 2.09 -6.87
C GLN A 104 7.00 1.35 -7.84
N ASP A 105 7.88 2.08 -8.50
CA ASP A 105 8.96 1.51 -9.31
C ASP A 105 9.95 0.81 -8.37
N ARG A 106 9.90 -0.53 -8.31
CA ARG A 106 10.74 -1.34 -7.42
C ARG A 106 12.03 -1.75 -8.09
N ASN A 107 12.01 -1.89 -9.41
CA ASN A 107 13.17 -2.28 -10.20
C ASN A 107 13.96 -1.07 -10.73
N SER A 108 13.50 0.15 -10.45
CA SER A 108 14.09 1.42 -10.90
C SER A 108 14.24 1.51 -12.42
N ASN A 109 13.31 0.90 -13.17
CA ASN A 109 13.34 0.89 -14.64
C ASN A 109 12.66 2.12 -15.27
N GLY A 110 12.06 3.01 -14.45
CA GLY A 110 11.37 4.21 -14.90
C GLY A 110 10.01 3.93 -15.56
N SER A 111 9.48 2.72 -15.44
CA SER A 111 8.20 2.27 -15.97
C SER A 111 7.39 1.58 -14.87
N LEU A 112 6.09 1.42 -15.10
CA LEU A 112 5.21 0.66 -14.20
C LEU A 112 4.95 -0.70 -14.83
N ASP A 113 5.59 -1.74 -14.28
CA ASP A 113 5.27 -3.12 -14.64
C ASP A 113 3.95 -3.56 -13.99
N SER A 114 3.31 -4.61 -14.54
CA SER A 114 2.01 -5.09 -14.04
C SER A 114 2.00 -5.46 -12.55
N ASP A 115 3.15 -5.91 -12.05
CA ASP A 115 3.33 -6.36 -10.66
C ASP A 115 3.67 -5.20 -9.70
N GLU A 116 3.89 -4.00 -10.25
CA GLU A 116 4.18 -2.77 -9.52
C GLU A 116 2.97 -1.85 -9.38
N ILE A 117 1.94 -2.07 -10.20
CA ILE A 117 0.66 -1.36 -10.12
C ILE A 117 -0.06 -1.78 -8.83
N GLU A 118 -0.07 -0.88 -7.85
CA GLU A 118 -0.72 -1.11 -6.56
C GLU A 118 -2.21 -0.73 -6.61
N ILE A 119 -2.54 0.34 -7.33
CA ILE A 119 -3.89 0.92 -7.39
C ILE A 119 -4.20 1.35 -8.83
N THR A 120 -5.43 1.08 -9.24
CA THR A 120 -6.01 1.59 -10.48
C THR A 120 -7.32 2.31 -10.16
N LEU A 121 -7.40 3.59 -10.53
CA LEU A 121 -8.63 4.37 -10.44
C LEU A 121 -9.15 4.66 -11.84
N GLN A 122 -10.45 4.49 -12.04
CA GLN A 122 -11.10 4.83 -13.30
C GLN A 122 -12.25 5.78 -13.04
N THR A 123 -12.28 6.88 -13.80
CA THR A 123 -13.36 7.87 -13.75
C THR A 123 -13.77 8.27 -15.15
N GLN A 124 -14.95 8.87 -15.27
CA GLN A 124 -15.45 9.44 -16.53
C GLN A 124 -15.71 10.91 -16.33
N ILE A 125 -15.20 11.72 -17.24
CA ILE A 125 -15.32 13.17 -17.23
C ILE A 125 -16.12 13.58 -18.46
N GLY A 126 -17.28 14.21 -18.24
CA GLY A 126 -18.08 14.81 -19.29
C GLY A 126 -17.60 16.21 -19.64
N ARG A 127 -17.74 16.59 -20.91
CA ARG A 127 -17.52 17.96 -21.37
C ARG A 127 -18.64 18.85 -20.81
N ARG A 128 -18.28 20.01 -20.26
CA ARG A 128 -19.22 20.85 -19.53
C ARG A 128 -20.15 21.67 -20.44
N TRP A 129 -19.81 21.89 -21.70
CA TRP A 129 -20.60 22.58 -22.74
C TRP A 129 -19.90 22.43 -24.09
#